data_AF-A0A0S8H9M3-F1
#
_entry.id   AF-A0A0S8H9M3-F1
#
_cell.length_a   1.000
_cell.length_b   1.000
_cell.length_c   1.000
_cell.angle_alpha   90.00
_cell.angle_beta   90.00
_cell.angle_gamma   90.00
#
_symmetry.space_group_name_H-M   'P 1'
#
loop_
_entity.id
_entity.type
_entity.pdbx_description
1 polymer ?
#
loop_
_entity_poly.entity_id
_entity_poly.type
_entity_poly.pdbx_seq_one_letter_code
_entity_poly.pdbx_strand_id
1 'polypeptide(L)'
;MKKAILFLVILSGLALLEPRSRAQIMQLVGPIGGREHSAQRALKRIADQVQRTAAETGIYPQPGDFDRWLVQSHGGAEDPWGSRYYLELFADSFVVGSPGPDTRRQTSDDLRLSQQRSASPSAMGQPTTPVATPHDYSPPAPPSSGVKSKAIERARRAREH
;
A
#
# COMPACT_ATOMS: atom_id res chain seq x y z
N MET A 1 -9.08 -47.62 20.51
CA MET A 1 -8.31 -46.36 20.44
C MET A 1 -6.92 -46.50 19.84
N LYS A 2 -6.06 -47.44 20.27
CA LYS A 2 -4.68 -47.61 19.73
C LYS A 2 -4.59 -47.78 18.19
N LYS A 3 -5.58 -48.44 17.58
CA LYS A 3 -5.65 -48.65 16.12
C LYS A 3 -5.94 -47.37 15.33
N ALA A 4 -6.66 -46.40 15.91
CA ALA A 4 -6.97 -45.13 15.25
C ALA A 4 -5.74 -44.22 15.19
N ILE A 5 -4.92 -44.22 16.24
CA ILE A 5 -3.65 -43.48 16.28
C ILE A 5 -2.69 -44.02 15.23
N LEU A 6 -2.57 -45.36 15.11
CA LEU A 6 -1.71 -45.98 14.10
C LEU A 6 -2.14 -45.61 12.67
N PHE A 7 -3.46 -45.58 12.42
CA PHE A 7 -4.00 -45.18 11.11
C PHE A 7 -3.65 -43.74 10.76
N LEU A 8 -3.73 -42.82 11.74
CA LEU A 8 -3.42 -41.40 11.53
C LEU A 8 -1.93 -41.17 11.24
N VAL A 9 -1.03 -41.90 11.91
CA VAL A 9 0.42 -41.84 11.64
C VAL A 9 0.76 -42.41 10.26
N ILE A 10 0.15 -43.52 9.86
CA ILE A 10 0.37 -44.12 8.54
C ILE A 10 -0.17 -43.21 7.43
N LEU A 11 -1.36 -42.63 7.61
CA LEU A 11 -1.93 -41.68 6.65
C LEU A 11 -1.06 -40.41 6.51
N SER A 12 -0.56 -39.89 7.64
CA SER A 12 0.34 -38.73 7.66
C SER A 12 1.70 -39.05 7.04
N GLY A 13 2.20 -40.29 7.18
CA GLY A 13 3.42 -40.77 6.53
C GLY A 13 3.27 -40.87 5.01
N LEU A 14 2.14 -41.40 4.53
CA LEU A 14 1.84 -41.50 3.09
C LEU A 14 1.65 -40.12 2.43
N ALA A 15 1.08 -39.14 3.13
CA ALA A 15 0.97 -37.77 2.63
C ALA A 15 2.35 -37.08 2.42
N LEU A 16 3.39 -37.57 3.10
CA LEU A 16 4.78 -37.07 2.96
C LEU A 16 5.56 -37.74 1.83
N LEU A 17 5.02 -38.78 1.19
CA LEU A 17 5.67 -39.49 0.07
C LEU A 17 5.40 -38.84 -1.30
N GLU A 18 4.40 -37.97 -1.42
CA GLU A 18 4.20 -37.20 -2.64
C GLU A 18 5.14 -35.97 -2.69
N PRO A 19 6.08 -35.89 -3.65
CA PRO A 19 7.01 -34.76 -3.74
C PRO A 19 6.30 -33.43 -4.04
N ARG A 20 5.13 -33.49 -4.69
CA ARG A 20 4.36 -32.30 -5.09
C ARG A 20 3.66 -31.61 -3.92
N SER A 21 3.21 -32.34 -2.90
CA SER A 21 2.56 -31.76 -1.71
C SER A 21 3.58 -31.11 -0.76
N ARG A 22 4.83 -31.59 -0.73
CA ARG A 22 5.93 -30.94 0.03
C ARG A 22 6.22 -29.52 -0.44
N ALA A 23 6.10 -29.22 -1.73
CA ALA A 23 6.34 -27.86 -2.25
C ALA A 23 5.28 -26.86 -1.75
N GLN A 24 4.01 -27.28 -1.63
CA GLN A 24 2.94 -26.42 -1.12
C GLN A 24 3.04 -26.22 0.41
N ILE A 25 3.39 -27.27 1.15
CA ILE A 25 3.59 -27.18 2.62
C ILE A 25 4.89 -26.42 2.95
N MET A 26 5.98 -26.60 2.19
CA MET A 26 7.21 -25.83 2.38
C MET A 26 7.08 -24.38 1.92
N GLN A 27 6.22 -24.07 0.93
CA GLN A 27 5.84 -22.67 0.70
C GLN A 27 5.16 -22.10 1.94
N LEU A 28 4.26 -22.85 2.58
CA LEU A 28 3.56 -22.41 3.79
C LEU A 28 4.50 -22.16 4.99
N VAL A 29 5.62 -22.87 5.08
CA VAL A 29 6.61 -22.75 6.18
C VAL A 29 7.98 -22.23 5.69
N GLY A 30 7.99 -21.43 4.63
CA GLY A 30 9.21 -20.72 4.20
C GLY A 30 9.74 -19.83 5.33
N PRO A 31 11.06 -19.54 5.38
CA PRO A 31 11.62 -18.65 6.39
C PRO A 31 10.81 -17.36 6.41
N ILE A 32 10.17 -17.07 7.53
CA ILE A 32 9.14 -16.03 7.66
C ILE A 32 9.65 -14.66 7.16
N GLY A 33 10.95 -14.40 7.25
CA GLY A 33 11.56 -13.17 6.74
C GLY A 33 11.77 -13.08 5.22
N GLY A 34 11.78 -14.20 4.48
CA GLY A 34 12.15 -14.19 3.04
C GLY A 34 11.12 -13.53 2.13
N ARG A 35 9.83 -13.68 2.47
CA ARG A 35 8.72 -13.11 1.70
C ARG A 35 8.68 -11.59 1.80
N GLU A 36 8.82 -11.05 3.00
CA GLU A 36 8.84 -9.61 3.23
C GLU A 36 9.99 -8.92 2.48
N HIS A 37 11.21 -9.47 2.58
CA HIS A 37 12.36 -8.95 1.84
C HIS A 37 12.15 -9.03 0.32
N SER A 38 11.49 -10.08 -0.18
CA SER A 38 11.13 -10.19 -1.59
C SER A 38 10.13 -9.11 -2.00
N ALA A 39 9.08 -8.90 -1.19
CA ALA A 39 8.05 -7.89 -1.42
C ALA A 39 8.63 -6.47 -1.41
N GLN A 40 9.49 -6.12 -0.44
CA GLN A 40 10.16 -4.82 -0.38
C GLN A 40 11.04 -4.57 -1.61
N ARG A 41 11.79 -5.58 -2.07
CA ARG A 41 12.59 -5.48 -3.30
C ARG A 41 11.71 -5.30 -4.54
N ALA A 42 10.57 -5.98 -4.60
CA ALA A 42 9.60 -5.82 -5.68
C ALA A 42 9.00 -4.41 -5.68
N LEU A 43 8.55 -3.91 -4.52
CA LEU A 43 8.05 -2.53 -4.37
C LEU A 43 9.05 -1.50 -4.88
N LYS A 44 10.33 -1.64 -4.51
CA LYS A 44 11.38 -0.74 -5.00
C LYS A 44 11.50 -0.78 -6.52
N ARG A 45 11.55 -1.98 -7.12
CA ARG A 45 11.63 -2.11 -8.58
C ARG A 45 10.42 -1.50 -9.29
N ILE A 46 9.22 -1.73 -8.74
CA ILE A 46 7.97 -1.17 -9.26
C ILE A 46 8.02 0.36 -9.18
N ALA A 47 8.35 0.94 -8.03
CA ALA A 47 8.44 2.39 -7.86
C ALA A 47 9.47 3.02 -8.81
N ASP A 48 10.67 2.43 -8.91
CA ASP A 48 11.71 2.88 -9.84
C ASP A 48 11.22 2.80 -11.31
N GLN A 49 10.42 1.80 -11.65
CA GLN A 49 9.86 1.64 -13.00
C GLN A 49 8.75 2.65 -13.28
N VAL A 50 7.84 2.89 -12.32
CA VAL A 50 6.84 3.96 -12.39
C VAL A 50 7.53 5.30 -12.62
N GLN A 51 8.58 5.59 -11.87
CA GLN A 51 9.33 6.84 -11.98
C GLN A 51 10.01 6.99 -13.34
N ARG A 52 10.61 5.93 -13.88
CA ARG A 52 11.22 5.93 -15.22
C ARG A 52 10.18 6.14 -16.31
N THR A 53 9.07 5.38 -16.29
CA THR A 53 7.99 5.53 -17.28
C THR A 53 7.40 6.94 -17.24
N ALA A 54 7.21 7.51 -16.04
CA ALA A 54 6.74 8.88 -15.91
C ALA A 54 7.76 9.91 -16.42
N ALA A 55 9.06 9.68 -16.24
CA ALA A 55 10.10 10.55 -16.78
C ALA A 55 10.16 10.50 -18.32
N GLU A 56 9.92 9.33 -18.90
CA GLU A 56 9.93 9.10 -20.36
C GLU A 56 8.68 9.62 -21.05
N THR A 57 7.50 9.40 -20.47
CA THR A 57 6.21 9.69 -21.09
C THR A 57 5.52 10.94 -20.56
N GLY A 58 5.96 11.45 -19.42
CA GLY A 58 5.27 12.51 -18.67
C GLY A 58 4.01 12.04 -17.94
N ILE A 59 3.67 10.74 -17.98
CA ILE A 59 2.41 10.20 -17.47
C ILE A 59 2.69 9.12 -16.41
N TYR A 60 2.06 9.26 -15.25
CA TYR A 60 2.03 8.21 -14.23
C TYR A 60 0.90 7.21 -14.53
N PRO A 61 1.09 5.91 -14.26
CA PRO A 61 0.00 4.94 -14.36
C PRO A 61 -1.13 5.32 -13.40
N GLN A 62 -2.38 5.13 -13.84
CA GLN A 62 -3.55 5.45 -13.04
C GLN A 62 -3.80 4.35 -12.00
N PRO A 63 -4.20 4.66 -10.76
CA PRO A 63 -4.49 3.67 -9.73
C PRO A 63 -5.49 2.59 -10.16
N GLY A 64 -6.52 2.95 -10.94
CA GLY A 64 -7.54 2.02 -11.44
C GLY A 64 -7.06 1.02 -12.50
N ASP A 65 -5.97 1.34 -13.20
CA ASP A 65 -5.37 0.48 -14.24
C ASP A 65 -4.01 -0.09 -13.83
N PHE A 66 -3.59 0.14 -12.58
CA PHE A 66 -2.25 -0.20 -12.11
C PHE A 66 -1.94 -1.70 -12.20
N ASP A 67 -2.92 -2.55 -11.90
CA ASP A 67 -2.78 -4.01 -12.04
C ASP A 67 -2.45 -4.42 -13.48
N ARG A 68 -3.15 -3.83 -14.46
CA ARG A 68 -2.91 -4.10 -15.88
C ARG A 68 -1.52 -3.62 -16.29
N TRP A 69 -1.14 -2.42 -15.83
CA TRP A 69 0.19 -1.88 -16.08
C TRP A 69 1.28 -2.79 -15.50
N LEU A 70 1.12 -3.32 -14.28
CA LEU A 70 2.07 -4.25 -13.66
C LEU A 70 2.22 -5.57 -14.42
N VAL A 71 1.12 -6.15 -14.90
CA VAL A 71 1.17 -7.36 -15.73
C VAL A 71 1.98 -7.11 -17.00
N GLN A 72 1.79 -5.95 -17.64
CA GLN A 72 2.49 -5.60 -18.88
C GLN A 72 3.96 -5.23 -18.66
N SER A 73 4.29 -4.52 -17.58
CA SER A 73 5.59 -3.90 -17.37
C SER A 73 6.51 -4.70 -16.43
N HIS A 74 5.94 -5.41 -15.46
CA HIS A 74 6.66 -6.10 -14.39
C HIS A 74 6.55 -7.63 -14.46
N GLY A 75 5.66 -8.16 -15.30
CA GLY A 75 5.43 -9.61 -15.45
C GLY A 75 4.59 -10.24 -14.33
N GLY A 76 3.97 -9.42 -13.48
CA GLY A 76 3.10 -9.87 -12.40
C GLY A 76 2.59 -8.71 -11.55
N ALA A 77 1.37 -8.86 -11.01
CA ALA A 77 0.73 -7.85 -10.16
C ALA A 77 0.60 -8.29 -8.69
N GLU A 78 0.97 -9.53 -8.36
CA GLU A 78 0.79 -10.14 -7.05
C GLU A 78 2.08 -10.14 -6.24
N ASP A 79 1.93 -9.93 -4.93
CA ASP A 79 2.99 -10.01 -3.94
C ASP A 79 3.21 -11.46 -3.48
N PRO A 80 4.21 -11.74 -2.61
CA PRO A 80 4.49 -13.08 -2.11
C PRO A 80 3.38 -13.73 -1.27
N TRP A 81 2.33 -13.01 -0.91
CA TRP A 81 1.15 -13.51 -0.21
C TRP A 81 -0.07 -13.64 -1.13
N GLY A 82 0.08 -13.34 -2.42
CA GLY A 82 -0.99 -13.43 -3.42
C GLY A 82 -1.90 -12.19 -3.46
N SER A 83 -1.55 -11.13 -2.74
CA SER A 83 -2.29 -9.87 -2.78
C SER A 83 -1.76 -8.98 -3.90
N ARG A 84 -2.64 -8.17 -4.50
CA ARG A 84 -2.20 -7.25 -5.55
C ARG A 84 -1.49 -6.03 -4.97
N TYR A 85 -0.39 -5.64 -5.61
CA TYR A 85 0.24 -4.35 -5.35
C TYR A 85 -0.73 -3.20 -5.67
N TYR A 86 -0.54 -2.06 -5.04
CA TYR A 86 -1.37 -0.88 -5.24
C TYR A 86 -0.55 0.39 -5.42
N LEU A 87 -1.18 1.39 -6.03
CA LEU A 87 -0.62 2.70 -6.27
C LEU A 87 -1.57 3.78 -5.72
N GLU A 88 -1.00 4.71 -4.97
CA GLU A 88 -1.67 5.94 -4.55
C GLU A 88 -0.93 7.13 -5.13
N LEU A 89 -1.69 8.07 -5.69
CA LEU A 89 -1.17 9.25 -6.36
C LEU A 89 -1.52 10.50 -5.53
N PHE A 90 -0.52 11.29 -5.17
CA PHE A 90 -0.67 12.59 -4.49
C PHE A 90 -0.30 13.74 -5.45
N ALA A 91 -0.27 14.99 -5.00
CA ALA A 91 0.06 16.11 -5.90
C ALA A 91 1.53 16.06 -6.35
N ASP A 92 2.44 15.86 -5.40
CA ASP A 92 3.90 15.95 -5.53
C ASP A 92 4.60 14.59 -5.38
N SER A 93 3.85 13.53 -5.04
CA SER A 93 4.39 12.24 -4.65
C SER A 93 3.49 11.09 -5.08
N PHE A 94 3.99 9.88 -4.94
CA PHE A 94 3.21 8.66 -5.09
C PHE A 94 3.69 7.60 -4.12
N VAL A 95 2.80 6.67 -3.80
CA VAL A 95 3.08 5.52 -2.93
C VAL A 95 2.77 4.25 -3.68
N VAL A 96 3.73 3.32 -3.73
CA VAL A 96 3.49 1.94 -4.14
C VAL A 96 3.41 1.09 -2.87
N GLY A 97 2.40 0.23 -2.77
CA GLY A 97 2.23 -0.61 -1.59
C GLY A 97 1.79 -2.04 -1.87
N SER A 98 1.92 -2.88 -0.84
CA SER A 98 1.43 -4.26 -0.77
C SER A 98 0.61 -4.40 0.52
N PRO A 99 -0.57 -5.04 0.48
CA PRO A 99 -1.36 -5.37 1.68
C PRO A 99 -0.62 -6.24 2.69
N GLY A 100 0.43 -6.95 2.27
CA GLY A 100 1.17 -7.82 3.17
C GLY A 100 0.43 -9.13 3.49
N PRO A 101 0.80 -9.79 4.60
CA PRO A 101 0.29 -11.11 4.97
C PRO A 101 -1.21 -11.18 5.25
N ASP A 102 -1.82 -10.13 5.80
CA ASP A 102 -3.24 -10.17 6.19
C ASP A 102 -4.19 -9.89 5.00
N THR A 103 -3.63 -9.50 3.86
CA THR A 103 -4.31 -9.20 2.58
C THR A 103 -5.26 -8.00 2.62
N ARG A 104 -5.24 -7.22 3.69
CA ARG A 104 -6.03 -6.01 3.89
C ARG A 104 -5.17 -4.79 3.65
N ARG A 105 -5.80 -3.72 3.17
CA ARG A 105 -5.12 -2.44 2.96
C ARG A 105 -5.34 -1.56 4.17
N GLN A 106 -4.43 -0.61 4.35
CA GLN A 106 -4.48 0.40 5.41
C GLN A 106 -4.39 -0.22 6.81
N THR A 107 -3.71 -1.35 6.92
CA THR A 107 -3.35 -1.99 8.17
C THR A 107 -1.88 -1.72 8.48
N SER A 108 -1.44 -2.13 9.68
CA SER A 108 -0.06 -1.91 10.12
C SER A 108 0.96 -2.80 9.40
N ASP A 109 0.51 -3.84 8.71
CA ASP A 109 1.34 -4.77 7.94
C ASP A 109 1.48 -4.39 6.46
N ASP A 110 0.79 -3.34 6.01
CA ASP A 110 1.00 -2.76 4.69
C ASP A 110 2.48 -2.37 4.50
N LEU A 111 3.11 -2.95 3.48
CA LEU A 111 4.43 -2.52 3.02
C LEU A 111 4.25 -1.35 2.06
N ARG A 112 4.76 -0.16 2.41
CA ARG A 112 4.57 1.07 1.62
C ARG A 112 5.91 1.71 1.29
N LEU A 113 6.07 2.14 0.04
CA LEU A 113 7.22 2.89 -0.43
C LEU A 113 6.74 4.20 -1.07
N SER A 114 7.09 5.32 -0.46
CA SER A 114 6.79 6.67 -0.97
C SER A 114 7.96 7.19 -1.81
N GLN A 115 7.66 7.80 -2.95
CA GLN A 115 8.63 8.52 -3.77
C GLN A 115 8.08 9.89 -4.18
N GLN A 116 8.96 10.87 -4.24
CA GLN A 116 8.67 12.19 -4.79
C GLN A 116 8.56 12.10 -6.30
N ARG A 117 7.58 12.79 -6.88
CA ARG A 117 7.47 12.91 -8.33
C ARG A 117 8.56 13.84 -8.80
N SER A 118 9.36 13.40 -9.77
CA SER A 118 10.20 14.31 -10.53
C SER A 118 9.33 15.45 -11.05
N ALA A 119 9.66 16.69 -10.66
CA ALA A 119 8.99 17.87 -11.17
C ALA A 119 8.99 17.77 -12.69
N SER A 120 7.80 17.84 -13.30
CA SER A 120 7.71 17.84 -14.76
C SER A 120 8.62 18.96 -15.28
N PRO A 121 9.53 18.69 -16.23
CA PRO A 121 10.45 19.69 -16.77
C PRO A 121 9.75 20.99 -17.24
N SER A 122 8.45 20.91 -17.52
CA SER A 122 7.59 22.05 -17.85
C SER A 122 7.54 23.16 -16.79
N ALA A 123 7.86 22.88 -15.51
CA ALA A 123 7.97 23.93 -14.48
C ALA A 123 9.32 24.67 -14.49
N MET A 124 10.34 24.14 -15.19
CA MET A 124 11.72 24.65 -15.16
C MET A 124 12.04 25.62 -16.32
N GLY A 125 11.02 26.04 -17.08
CA GLY A 125 11.17 26.88 -18.28
C GLY A 125 10.30 28.15 -18.32
N GLN A 126 9.42 28.38 -17.35
CA GLN A 126 8.84 29.72 -17.22
C GLN A 126 9.71 30.50 -16.23
N PRO A 127 10.53 31.47 -16.68
CA PRO A 127 11.07 32.46 -15.78
C PRO A 127 9.87 33.06 -15.07
N THR A 128 9.72 32.74 -13.79
CA THR A 128 8.76 33.43 -12.94
C THR A 128 9.16 34.90 -13.04
N THR A 129 8.42 35.65 -13.84
CA THR A 129 8.47 37.10 -13.78
C THR A 129 8.28 37.40 -12.30
N PRO A 130 9.18 38.16 -11.65
CA PRO A 130 9.05 38.44 -10.23
C PRO A 130 7.67 39.07 -10.03
N VAL A 131 6.76 38.29 -9.44
CA VAL A 131 5.44 38.79 -9.05
C VAL A 131 5.74 39.90 -8.06
N ALA A 132 5.29 41.09 -8.42
CA ALA A 132 5.45 42.30 -7.63
C ALA A 132 5.05 42.02 -6.17
N THR A 133 5.89 42.52 -5.28
CA THR A 133 5.82 42.50 -3.81
C THR A 133 4.38 42.39 -3.28
N PRO A 134 4.05 41.37 -2.47
CA PRO A 134 2.76 41.28 -1.80
C PRO A 134 2.62 42.43 -0.80
N HIS A 135 1.62 43.27 -0.99
CA HIS A 135 1.11 44.14 0.06
C HIS A 135 0.61 43.27 1.22
N ASP A 136 1.28 43.39 2.36
CA ASP A 136 0.74 43.44 3.72
C ASP A 136 -0.62 42.75 3.94
N TYR A 137 -0.66 41.43 3.80
CA TYR A 137 -1.84 40.65 4.19
C TYR A 137 -1.75 40.34 5.69
N SER A 138 -2.32 41.21 6.51
CA SER A 138 -2.66 40.89 7.90
C SER A 138 -3.81 39.87 7.89
N PRO A 139 -3.59 38.62 8.34
CA PRO A 139 -4.68 37.67 8.44
C PRO A 139 -5.72 38.14 9.48
N PRO A 140 -7.02 38.03 9.20
CA PRO A 140 -8.05 38.32 10.19
C PRO A 140 -7.95 37.34 11.37
N ALA A 141 -8.12 37.85 12.58
CA ALA A 141 -8.08 37.06 13.81
C ALA A 141 -9.05 35.87 13.74
N PRO A 142 -8.68 34.69 14.26
CA PRO A 142 -9.56 33.53 14.27
C PRO A 142 -10.84 33.85 15.07
N PRO A 143 -12.02 33.38 14.61
CA PRO A 143 -13.24 33.53 15.38
C PRO A 143 -13.10 32.78 16.71
N SER A 144 -13.42 33.46 17.81
CA SER A 144 -13.35 32.87 19.15
C SER A 144 -14.27 31.65 19.22
N SER A 145 -13.74 30.54 19.72
CA SER A 145 -14.36 29.22 19.83
C SER A 145 -15.43 29.17 20.95
N GLY A 146 -16.37 30.11 20.93
CA GLY A 146 -17.36 30.33 21.99
C GLY A 146 -18.71 29.61 21.82
N VAL A 147 -18.86 28.62 20.93
CA VAL A 147 -20.16 27.96 20.72
C VAL A 147 -19.99 26.47 20.47
N LYS A 148 -20.43 25.64 21.45
CA LYS A 148 -21.28 24.43 21.25
C LYS A 148 -21.32 23.45 22.44
N SER A 149 -21.11 23.87 23.69
CA SER A 149 -21.35 22.99 24.86
C SER A 149 -22.83 22.65 25.15
N LYS A 150 -23.80 23.25 24.46
CA LYS A 150 -25.24 23.00 24.73
C LYS A 150 -25.84 21.78 24.02
N ALA A 151 -25.19 21.22 22.98
CA ALA A 151 -25.75 20.09 22.23
C ALA A 151 -25.50 18.72 22.91
N ILE A 152 -24.36 18.59 23.60
CA ILE A 152 -23.97 17.33 24.26
C ILE A 152 -24.78 17.10 25.53
N GLU A 153 -25.16 18.17 26.25
CA GLU A 153 -25.96 18.08 27.49
C GLU A 153 -27.38 17.53 27.24
N ARG A 154 -28.00 17.82 26.08
CA ARG A 154 -29.37 17.32 25.77
C ARG A 154 -29.39 15.84 25.43
N ALA A 155 -28.33 15.28 24.86
CA ALA A 155 -28.26 13.86 24.53
C ALA A 155 -28.13 12.97 25.78
N ARG A 156 -27.61 13.50 26.90
CA ARG A 156 -27.45 12.75 28.15
C ARG A 156 -28.77 12.57 28.92
N ARG A 157 -29.65 13.58 28.91
CA ARG A 157 -30.96 13.52 29.61
C ARG A 157 -31.99 12.57 28.98
N ALA A 158 -31.84 12.20 27.71
CA ALA A 158 -32.78 11.31 27.04
C ALA A 158 -32.55 9.80 27.33
N ARG A 159 -31.51 9.45 28.11
CA ARG A 159 -31.19 8.06 28.48
C ARG A 159 -31.60 7.68 29.91
N GLU A 160 -32.20 8.60 30.66
CA GLU A 160 -32.56 8.40 32.08
C GLU A 160 -34.09 8.25 32.29
N HIS A 161 -34.87 8.10 31.22
CA HIS A 161 -36.30 7.78 31.23
C HIS A 161 -36.59 6.61 30.31
#